data_AF-A0A125T2J7-F1
#
_entry.id   AF-A0A125T2J7-F1
#
_cell.length_a   1.000
_cell.length_b   1.000
_cell.length_c   1.000
_cell.angle_alpha   90.00
_cell.angle_beta   90.00
_cell.angle_gamma   90.00
#
_symmetry.space_group_name_H-M   'P 1'
#
loop_
_entity.id
_entity.type
_entity.pdbx_description
1 polymer ?
#
loop_
_entity_poly.entity_id
_entity_poly.type
_entity_poly.pdbx_seq_one_letter_code
_entity_poly.pdbx_strand_id
1 'polypeptide(L)' 'MKGQLHKAFEPSFDAKPVYTLDFLYQKLDYIHHNPVSGKWKLANEFTDYPHSSAAFYELNQPHPFALITDYRDYWF' A
#
# COMPACT_ATOMS: atom_id res chain seq x y z
N MET A 1 21.59 -15.04 -13.25
CA MET A 1 22.87 -15.57 -12.71
C MET A 1 23.08 -16.97 -13.25
N LYS A 2 24.32 -17.39 -13.57
CA LYS A 2 24.58 -18.72 -14.13
C LYS A 2 24.10 -19.79 -13.13
N GLY A 3 23.10 -20.59 -13.51
CA GLY A 3 22.49 -21.62 -12.65
C GLY A 3 21.18 -21.24 -11.92
N GLN A 4 20.62 -20.04 -12.13
CA GLN A 4 19.33 -19.66 -11.55
C GLN A 4 18.17 -20.34 -12.29
N LEU A 5 17.40 -21.19 -11.61
CA LEU A 5 16.25 -21.93 -12.16
C LEU A 5 14.93 -21.14 -12.08
N HIS A 6 14.74 -20.34 -11.02
CA HIS A 6 13.52 -19.56 -10.79
C HIS A 6 13.85 -18.13 -10.36
N LYS A 7 12.96 -17.21 -10.72
CA LYS A 7 13.04 -15.80 -10.35
C LYS A 7 11.65 -15.32 -9.94
N ALA A 8 11.49 -15.01 -8.65
CA ALA A 8 10.22 -14.54 -8.09
C ALA A 8 10.00 -13.03 -8.29
N PHE A 9 11.07 -12.25 -8.43
CA PHE A 9 11.02 -10.80 -8.53
C PHE A 9 11.45 -10.32 -9.90
N GLU A 10 10.76 -9.32 -10.44
CA GLU A 10 11.27 -8.56 -11.57
C GLU A 10 12.49 -7.73 -11.13
N PRO A 11 13.55 -7.60 -11.95
CA PRO A 11 14.76 -6.86 -11.59
C PRO A 11 14.58 -5.33 -11.74
N SER A 12 13.34 -4.87 -11.74
CA SER A 12 12.92 -3.50 -11.96
C SER A 12 11.88 -3.13 -10.92
N PHE A 13 11.89 -1.87 -10.52
CA PHE A 13 10.84 -1.28 -9.69
C PHE A 13 10.66 0.16 -10.11
N ASP A 14 9.44 0.66 -9.90
CA ASP A 14 9.14 2.07 -10.05
C ASP A 14 9.29 2.76 -8.70
N ALA A 15 10.26 3.66 -8.59
CA ALA A 15 10.38 4.57 -7.46
C ALA A 15 10.08 5.99 -7.91
N LYS A 16 9.26 6.68 -7.12
CA LYS A 16 8.97 8.10 -7.29
C LYS A 16 9.15 8.80 -5.95
N PRO A 17 9.98 9.85 -5.89
CA PRO A 17 10.08 10.61 -4.65
C PRO A 17 8.76 11.33 -4.38
N VAL A 18 8.41 11.41 -3.09
CA VAL A 18 7.23 12.13 -2.62
C VAL A 18 7.72 13.40 -1.93
N TYR A 19 7.40 14.55 -2.51
CA TYR A 19 7.84 15.86 -1.99
C TYR A 19 6.70 16.71 -1.44
N THR A 20 5.45 16.34 -1.72
CA THR A 20 4.28 17.09 -1.30
C THR A 20 3.24 16.17 -0.68
N LEU A 21 2.45 16.71 0.25
CA LEU A 21 1.31 16.01 0.82
C LEU A 21 0.29 15.62 -0.24
N ASP A 22 0.02 16.50 -1.19
CA ASP A 22 -0.93 16.19 -2.27
C ASP A 22 -0.50 14.95 -3.08
N PHE A 23 0.80 14.82 -3.37
CA PHE A 23 1.29 13.65 -4.08
C PHE A 23 1.30 12.40 -3.18
N LEU A 24 1.59 12.55 -1.88
CA LEU A 24 1.45 11.46 -0.91
C LEU A 24 0.02 10.93 -0.87
N TYR A 25 -0.96 11.82 -0.73
CA TYR A 25 -2.38 11.48 -0.65
C TYR A 25 -2.87 10.81 -1.92
N GLN A 26 -2.46 11.32 -3.09
CA GLN A 26 -2.76 10.67 -4.36
C GLN A 26 -2.24 9.22 -4.40
N LYS A 27 -1.05 8.95 -3.84
CA LYS A 27 -0.48 7.59 -3.82
C LYS A 27 -1.07 6.70 -2.75
N LEU A 28 -1.36 7.23 -1.56
CA LEU A 28 -2.07 6.50 -0.51
C LEU A 28 -3.43 6.05 -1.01
N ASP A 29 -4.21 6.98 -1.59
CA ASP A 29 -5.54 6.71 -2.13
C ASP A 29 -5.52 5.62 -3.21
N TYR A 30 -4.59 5.73 -4.18
CA TYR A 30 -4.37 4.71 -5.21
C TYR A 30 -4.03 3.34 -4.61
N ILE A 31 -3.10 3.28 -3.64
CA ILE A 31 -2.67 2.02 -3.03
C ILE A 31 -3.81 1.39 -2.23
N HIS A 32 -4.54 2.18 -1.45
CA HIS A 32 -5.64 1.71 -0.62
C HIS A 32 -6.79 1.16 -1.46
N HIS A 33 -7.11 1.78 -2.59
CA HIS A 33 -8.19 1.34 -3.48
C HIS A 33 -7.82 0.21 -4.45
N ASN A 34 -6.53 -0.11 -4.63
CA ASN A 34 -6.08 -1.19 -5.52
C ASN A 34 -6.77 -2.56 -5.28
N PRO A 35 -7.04 -3.02 -4.04
CA PRO A 35 -7.67 -4.32 -3.79
C PRO A 35 -9.10 -4.45 -4.34
N VAL A 36 -9.80 -3.34 -4.57
CA VAL A 36 -11.20 -3.29 -5.03
C VAL A 36 -11.35 -2.71 -6.45
N SER A 37 -10.23 -2.32 -7.08
CA SER A 37 -10.23 -1.61 -8.35
C SER A 37 -9.73 -2.45 -9.52
N GLY A 38 -10.24 -2.14 -10.72
CA GLY A 38 -9.80 -2.74 -11.96
C GLY A 38 -10.14 -4.23 -12.05
N LYS A 39 -9.15 -5.06 -12.38
CA LYS A 39 -9.33 -6.53 -12.48
C LYS A 39 -9.32 -7.23 -11.13
N TRP A 40 -8.96 -6.52 -10.06
CA TRP A 40 -8.80 -7.09 -8.74
C TRP A 40 -10.05 -6.79 -7.92
N LYS A 41 -10.62 -7.84 -7.32
CA LYS A 41 -11.80 -7.79 -6.45
C LYS A 41 -11.51 -8.65 -5.22
N LEU A 42 -10.47 -8.27 -4.49
CA LEU A 42 -9.95 -9.00 -3.34
C LEU A 42 -10.75 -8.74 -2.07
N ALA A 43 -11.53 -7.66 -2.05
CA ALA A 43 -12.46 -7.28 -0.98
C ALA A 43 -13.68 -6.56 -1.58
N ASN A 44 -14.71 -6.32 -0.77
CA ASN A 44 -15.88 -5.54 -1.18
C ASN A 44 -15.63 -4.04 -0.94
N GLU A 45 -15.17 -3.68 0.24
CA GLU A 45 -14.68 -2.34 0.56
C GLU A 45 -13.16 -2.35 0.71
N PHE A 46 -12.52 -1.24 0.34
CA PHE A 46 -11.05 -1.14 0.35
C PHE A 46 -10.45 -1.17 1.77
N THR A 47 -11.25 -0.78 2.76
CA THR A 47 -10.94 -0.89 4.19
C THR A 47 -11.04 -2.32 4.73
N ASP A 48 -11.74 -3.23 4.04
CA ASP A 48 -11.87 -4.63 4.48
C ASP A 48 -10.66 -5.49 4.12
N TYR A 49 -9.75 -5.00 3.28
CA TYR A 49 -8.63 -5.80 2.80
C TYR A 49 -7.55 -5.95 3.89
N PRO A 50 -7.32 -7.17 4.44
CA PRO A 50 -6.50 -7.39 5.63
C PRO A 50 -4.99 -7.29 5.38
N HIS A 51 -4.58 -7.00 4.15
CA HIS A 51 -3.18 -6.79 3.78
C HIS A 51 -2.92 -5.34 3.33
N SER A 52 -3.65 -4.39 3.93
CA SER A 52 -3.55 -2.96 3.69
C SER A 52 -3.60 -2.18 5.01
N SER A 53 -3.10 -0.95 4.99
CA SER A 53 -3.24 0.02 6.07
C SER A 53 -4.50 0.89 5.95
N ALA A 54 -5.36 0.65 4.95
CA ALA A 54 -6.53 1.50 4.68
C ALA A 54 -7.45 1.70 5.90
N ALA A 55 -7.81 0.62 6.61
CA ALA A 55 -8.66 0.69 7.80
C ALA A 55 -8.06 1.54 8.93
N PHE A 56 -6.74 1.60 9.05
CA PHE A 56 -6.06 2.43 10.02
C PHE A 56 -6.26 3.91 9.72
N TYR A 57 -6.11 4.32 8.46
CA TYR A 57 -6.23 5.73 8.08
C TYR A 57 -7.69 6.21 8.01
N GLU A 58 -8.60 5.38 7.48
CA GLU A 58 -9.99 5.79 7.24
C GLU A 58 -10.92 5.53 8.44
N LEU A 59 -10.71 4.43 9.15
CA LEU A 59 -11.61 3.97 10.22
C LEU A 59 -10.98 4.08 11.61
N ASN A 60 -9.73 4.54 11.71
CA ASN A 60 -8.93 4.52 12.95
C ASN A 60 -8.85 3.11 13.58
N GLN A 61 -8.88 2.06 12.76
CA GLN A 61 -8.82 0.68 13.22
C GLN A 61 -7.37 0.16 13.17
N PRO A 62 -6.80 -0.31 14.30
CA PRO A 62 -5.44 -0.87 14.29
C PRO A 62 -5.40 -2.18 13.51
N HIS A 63 -4.27 -2.43 12.84
CA HIS A 63 -4.09 -3.67 12.10
C HIS A 63 -3.85 -4.85 13.06
N PRO A 64 -4.52 -6.00 12.88
CA PRO A 64 -4.48 -7.11 13.85
C PRO A 64 -3.12 -7.80 13.96
N PHE A 65 -2.28 -7.71 12.93
CA PHE A 65 -1.00 -8.42 12.84
C PHE A 65 0.23 -7.52 12.67
N ALA A 66 0.05 -6.20 12.65
CA ALA A 66 1.15 -5.28 12.37
C ALA A 66 0.92 -3.95 13.10
N LEU A 67 1.99 -3.38 13.65
CA LEU A 67 1.98 -2.00 14.09
C LEU A 67 2.16 -1.10 12.87
N ILE A 68 1.25 -0.16 12.67
CA ILE A 68 1.36 0.83 11.59
C ILE A 68 2.07 2.06 12.14
N THR A 69 3.18 2.41 11.51
CA THR A 69 3.83 3.71 11.70
C THR A 69 3.07 4.75 10.89
N ASP A 70 2.50 5.73 11.56
CA ASP A 70 1.71 6.79 10.94
C ASP A 70 2.63 7.80 10.26
N TYR A 71 2.46 8.05 8.96
CA TYR A 71 3.28 9.04 8.26
C TYR A 71 3.11 10.45 8.86
N ARG A 72 1.93 10.71 9.46
CA ARG A 72 1.61 12.00 10.06
C ARG A 72 2.62 12.34 11.14
N ASP A 73 3.14 11.36 11.89
CA ASP A 73 4.11 11.59 12.95
C ASP A 73 5.51 12.03 12.46
N TYR A 74 5.80 11.91 11.16
CA TYR A 74 7.14 12.13 10.59
C TYR A 74 7.19 13.16 9.46
N TRP A 75 6.05 13.61 8.95
CA TRP A 75 5.97 14.52 7.80
C TRP A 75 6.07 16.01 8.20
N PHE A 76 6.32 16.31 9.47
CA PHE A 76 6.45 17.68 9.99
C PHE A 76 7.86 18.24 9.85
#